data_AF-A0A822AUC4-F1
#
_entry.id   AF-A0A822AUC4-F1
#
_cell.length_a   1.000
_cell.length_b   1.000
_cell.length_c   1.000
_cell.angle_alpha   90.00
_cell.angle_beta   90.00
_cell.angle_gamma   90.00
#
_symmetry.space_group_name_H-M   'P 1'
#
loop_
_entity.id
_entity.type
_entity.pdbx_description
1 polymer ?
#
loop_
_entity_poly.entity_id
_entity_poly.type
_entity_poly.pdbx_seq_one_letter_code
_entity_poly.pdbx_strand_id
1 'polypeptide(L)'
;MDCANKIGIGIIRDGQVLSNPRRTYITPPGEGFRPNLTAKHHQSVILDLIDIALKEANIKSLADIDVFCFTKGPGMGAPLIVVATVVRTLAQLYEKPIAVITINLQITKIIRLFVCLRYRTIES
;
A
#
# COMPACT_ATOMS: atom_id res chain seq x y z
N MET A 1 -13.49 -16.46 1.52
CA MET A 1 -13.94 -15.33 0.68
C MET A 1 -12.93 -14.21 0.90
N ASP A 2 -11.89 -14.18 0.07
CA ASP A 2 -10.66 -13.45 0.39
C ASP A 2 -10.77 -11.94 0.11
N CYS A 3 -10.51 -11.16 1.16
CA CYS A 3 -10.69 -9.71 1.25
C CYS A 3 -9.51 -8.95 0.61
N ALA A 4 -9.12 -9.29 -0.61
CA ALA A 4 -8.08 -8.58 -1.35
C ALA A 4 -8.63 -7.39 -2.16
N ASN A 5 -9.90 -7.03 -1.95
CA ASN A 5 -10.60 -5.95 -2.66
C ASN A 5 -10.29 -4.56 -2.12
N LYS A 6 -9.51 -4.45 -1.03
CA LYS A 6 -9.15 -3.19 -0.39
C LYS A 6 -7.71 -2.83 -0.72
N ILE A 7 -7.51 -1.56 -1.10
CA ILE A 7 -6.20 -0.93 -1.21
C ILE A 7 -6.05 0.15 -0.14
N GLY A 8 -4.88 0.22 0.48
CA GLY A 8 -4.57 1.28 1.44
C GLY A 8 -3.14 1.77 1.31
N ILE A 9 -2.95 3.05 1.66
CA ILE A 9 -1.64 3.69 1.78
C ILE A 9 -1.45 4.03 3.24
N GLY A 10 -0.36 3.59 3.86
CA GLY A 10 -0.06 3.91 5.25
C GLY A 10 1.24 4.68 5.38
N ILE A 11 1.25 5.75 6.19
CA ILE A 11 2.47 6.48 6.53
C ILE A 11 2.78 6.30 8.01
N ILE A 12 4.00 5.86 8.31
CA ILE A 12 4.46 5.57 9.67
C ILE A 12 5.76 6.31 9.95
N ARG A 13 5.86 6.96 11.11
CA ARG A 13 7.09 7.58 11.62
C ARG A 13 7.25 7.23 13.10
N ASP A 14 8.43 6.73 13.47
CA ASP A 14 8.77 6.42 14.87
C ASP A 14 7.73 5.53 15.59
N GLY A 15 7.19 4.52 14.87
CA GLY A 15 6.18 3.60 15.39
C GLY A 15 4.75 4.16 15.44
N GLN A 16 4.54 5.42 15.06
CA GLN A 16 3.22 6.05 15.02
C GLN A 16 2.67 6.10 13.60
N VAL A 17 1.38 5.77 13.46
CA VAL A 17 0.67 5.88 12.18
C VAL A 17 0.23 7.33 12.00
N LEU A 18 0.82 8.00 11.00
CA LEU A 18 0.49 9.38 10.65
C LEU A 18 -0.70 9.46 9.68
N SER A 19 -0.86 8.46 8.83
CA SER A 19 -1.96 8.38 7.85
C SER A 19 -2.25 6.93 7.44
N ASN A 20 -3.51 6.63 7.09
CA ASN A 20 -3.94 5.29 6.64
C ASN A 20 -5.23 5.30 5.77
N PRO A 21 -5.30 6.11 4.70
CA PRO A 21 -6.47 6.14 3.83
C PRO A 21 -6.62 4.83 3.07
N ARG A 22 -7.88 4.47 2.80
CA ARG A 22 -8.25 3.18 2.17
C ARG A 22 -9.36 3.37 1.16
N ARG A 23 -9.30 2.61 0.07
CA ARG A 23 -10.41 2.41 -0.87
C ARG A 23 -10.77 0.93 -0.93
N THR A 24 -12.05 0.68 -1.14
CA THR A 24 -12.61 -0.67 -1.23
C THR A 24 -13.27 -0.81 -2.60
N TYR A 25 -12.88 -1.83 -3.35
CA TYR A 25 -13.62 -2.24 -4.54
C TYR A 25 -14.89 -2.96 -4.10
N ILE A 26 -16.04 -2.38 -4.43
CA ILE A 26 -17.37 -2.93 -4.11
C ILE A 26 -17.93 -3.55 -5.39
N THR A 27 -18.22 -4.85 -5.34
CA THR A 27 -18.87 -5.57 -6.43
C THR A 27 -20.40 -5.49 -6.31
N PRO A 28 -21.15 -5.64 -7.40
CA PRO A 28 -22.59 -5.82 -7.35
C PRO A 28 -22.99 -7.00 -6.44
N PRO A 29 -24.20 -6.97 -5.84
CA PRO A 29 -24.70 -8.08 -5.04
C PRO A 29 -24.67 -9.40 -5.82
N GLY A 30 -24.16 -10.46 -5.20
CA GLY A 30 -24.05 -11.79 -5.82
C GLY A 30 -22.78 -12.03 -6.64
N GLU A 31 -21.94 -11.01 -6.87
CA GLU A 31 -20.66 -11.18 -7.58
C GLU A 31 -19.46 -11.27 -6.63
N GLY A 32 -18.55 -12.21 -6.93
CA GLY A 32 -17.24 -12.31 -6.27
C GLY A 32 -16.19 -11.37 -6.86
N PHE A 33 -15.12 -11.12 -6.10
CA PHE A 33 -14.00 -10.29 -6.56
C PHE A 33 -13.18 -11.00 -7.64
N ARG A 34 -13.05 -10.38 -8.82
CA ARG A 34 -12.23 -10.88 -9.91
C ARG A 34 -10.85 -10.20 -9.88
N PRO A 35 -9.72 -10.95 -9.91
CA PRO A 35 -8.38 -10.38 -9.80
C PRO A 35 -8.12 -9.20 -10.76
N ASN A 36 -8.55 -9.31 -12.01
CA ASN A 36 -8.37 -8.27 -13.02
C ASN A 36 -9.18 -7.00 -12.72
N LEU A 37 -10.42 -7.13 -12.24
CA LEU A 37 -11.26 -5.98 -11.90
C LEU A 37 -10.75 -5.28 -10.64
N THR A 38 -10.34 -6.05 -9.63
CA THR A 38 -9.71 -5.52 -8.43
C THR A 38 -8.42 -4.76 -8.76
N ALA A 39 -7.58 -5.32 -9.65
CA ALA A 39 -6.35 -4.66 -10.09
C ALA A 39 -6.64 -3.34 -10.81
N LYS A 40 -7.63 -3.31 -11.72
CA LYS A 40 -8.06 -2.07 -12.39
C LYS A 40 -8.54 -1.02 -11.39
N HIS A 41 -9.34 -1.42 -10.40
CA HIS A 41 -9.75 -0.51 -9.34
C HIS A 41 -8.55 0.07 -8.59
N HIS A 42 -7.58 -0.77 -8.19
CA HIS A 42 -6.37 -0.32 -7.50
C HIS A 42 -5.57 0.67 -8.34
N GLN A 43 -5.36 0.37 -9.63
CA GLN A 43 -4.70 1.28 -10.57
C GLN A 43 -5.38 2.65 -10.63
N SER A 44 -6.72 2.68 -10.64
CA SER A 44 -7.48 3.93 -10.76
C SER A 44 -7.45 4.83 -9.52
N VAL A 45 -7.05 4.31 -8.34
CA VAL A 45 -7.14 5.06 -7.08
C VAL A 45 -5.83 5.20 -6.32
N ILE A 46 -4.77 4.47 -6.73
CA ILE A 46 -3.54 4.38 -5.94
C ILE A 46 -2.78 5.71 -5.85
N LEU A 47 -2.75 6.51 -6.93
CA LEU A 47 -2.07 7.80 -6.94
C LEU A 47 -2.82 8.82 -6.07
N ASP A 48 -4.14 8.94 -6.24
CA ASP A 48 -4.98 9.79 -5.39
C ASP A 48 -4.85 9.43 -3.90
N LEU A 49 -4.78 8.13 -3.60
CA LEU A 49 -4.58 7.67 -2.23
C LEU A 49 -3.20 8.04 -1.65
N ILE A 50 -2.15 8.09 -2.49
CA ILE A 50 -0.82 8.55 -2.06
C ILE A 50 -0.90 10.03 -1.69
N ASP A 51 -1.55 10.86 -2.51
CA ASP A 51 -1.70 12.29 -2.23
C ASP A 51 -2.52 12.54 -0.96
N ILE A 52 -3.61 11.80 -0.77
CA ILE A 52 -4.39 11.84 0.48
C ILE A 52 -3.50 11.46 1.67
N ALA A 53 -2.68 10.42 1.54
CA ALA A 53 -1.85 9.95 2.63
C ALA A 53 -0.78 10.98 3.03
N LEU A 54 -0.13 11.61 2.05
CA LEU A 54 0.84 12.68 2.30
C LEU A 54 0.20 13.88 2.99
N LYS A 55 -1.00 14.26 2.53
CA LYS A 55 -1.76 15.37 3.12
C LYS A 55 -2.17 15.08 4.56
N GLU A 56 -2.71 13.90 4.85
CA GLU A 56 -3.08 13.49 6.21
C GLU A 56 -1.87 13.42 7.14
N ALA A 57 -0.72 12.95 6.65
CA ALA A 57 0.52 12.88 7.42
C ALA A 57 1.31 14.19 7.49
N ASN A 58 0.80 15.27 6.87
CA ASN A 58 1.45 16.58 6.78
C ASN A 58 2.88 16.53 6.21
N ILE A 59 3.07 15.79 5.12
CA ILE A 59 4.33 15.68 4.39
C ILE A 59 4.20 16.41 3.05
N LYS A 60 5.21 17.21 2.71
CA LYS A 60 5.15 18.08 1.53
C LYS A 60 5.48 17.34 0.24
N SER A 61 6.40 16.37 0.29
CA SER A 61 6.87 15.67 -0.91
C SER A 61 7.16 14.20 -0.63
N LEU A 62 7.03 13.37 -1.67
CA LEU A 62 7.51 11.99 -1.65
C LEU A 62 9.05 11.91 -1.51
N ALA A 63 9.79 12.98 -1.80
CA ALA A 63 11.23 13.04 -1.57
C ALA A 63 11.60 12.99 -0.08
N ASP A 64 10.69 13.43 0.80
CA ASP A 64 10.85 13.40 2.25
C ASP A 64 10.73 11.97 2.82
N ILE A 65 10.33 11.00 2.00
CA ILE A 65 10.22 9.59 2.37
C ILE A 65 11.61 8.93 2.43
N ASP A 66 11.85 8.17 3.49
CA ASP A 66 13.10 7.44 3.68
C ASP A 66 13.08 6.06 3.03
N VAL A 67 11.96 5.32 3.12
CA VAL A 67 11.85 3.96 2.56
C VAL A 67 10.43 3.69 2.05
N PHE A 68 10.34 3.03 0.90
CA PHE A 68 9.07 2.54 0.38
C PHE A 68 8.87 1.07 0.72
N CYS A 69 7.66 0.71 1.15
CA CYS A 69 7.34 -0.64 1.57
C CYS A 69 6.09 -1.17 0.85
N PHE A 70 6.08 -2.46 0.52
CA PHE A 70 4.89 -3.07 -0.04
C PHE A 70 4.67 -4.51 0.39
N THR A 71 3.42 -4.91 0.33
CA THR A 71 2.99 -6.27 0.66
C THR A 71 3.43 -7.26 -0.41
N LYS A 72 4.23 -8.27 -0.05
CA LYS A 72 4.61 -9.37 -0.96
C LYS A 72 3.48 -10.39 -1.18
N GLY A 73 2.70 -10.63 -0.13
CA GLY A 73 1.65 -11.64 -0.11
C GLY A 73 1.43 -12.23 1.30
N PRO A 74 0.52 -13.20 1.46
CA PRO A 74 -0.33 -13.80 0.41
C PRO A 74 -1.44 -12.85 -0.09
N GLY A 75 -2.01 -13.11 -1.27
CA GLY A 75 -3.10 -12.30 -1.84
C GLY A 75 -3.35 -12.54 -3.34
N MET A 76 -4.24 -11.74 -3.93
CA MET A 76 -4.53 -11.81 -5.38
C MET A 76 -3.32 -11.28 -6.18
N GLY A 77 -2.77 -12.12 -7.07
CA GLY A 77 -1.55 -11.81 -7.83
C GLY A 77 -1.62 -10.50 -8.62
N ALA A 78 -2.69 -10.28 -9.41
CA ALA A 78 -2.80 -9.08 -10.24
C ALA A 78 -2.81 -7.76 -9.40
N PRO A 79 -3.62 -7.62 -8.34
CA PRO A 79 -3.52 -6.49 -7.40
C PRO A 79 -2.15 -6.34 -6.71
N LEU A 80 -1.49 -7.44 -6.33
CA LEU A 80 -0.14 -7.37 -5.74
C LEU A 80 0.89 -6.82 -6.73
N ILE A 81 0.80 -7.21 -8.01
CA ILE A 81 1.67 -6.68 -9.08
C ILE A 81 1.49 -5.18 -9.23
N VAL A 82 0.25 -4.68 -9.20
CA VAL A 82 -0.03 -3.23 -9.28
C VAL A 82 0.71 -2.46 -8.20
N VAL A 83 0.57 -2.88 -6.94
CA VAL A 83 1.21 -2.20 -5.82
C VAL A 83 2.73 -2.30 -5.91
N ALA A 84 3.25 -3.49 -6.22
CA ALA A 84 4.69 -3.70 -6.33
C ALA A 84 5.32 -2.85 -7.45
N THR A 85 4.61 -2.67 -8.57
CA THR A 85 5.05 -1.81 -9.67
C THR A 85 5.10 -0.35 -9.24
N VAL A 86 4.03 0.18 -8.63
CA VAL A 86 4.02 1.58 -8.15
C VAL A 86 5.15 1.83 -7.16
N VAL A 87 5.37 0.92 -6.21
CA VAL A 87 6.47 1.07 -5.24
C VAL A 87 7.83 1.07 -5.90
N ARG A 88 8.09 0.14 -6.81
CA ARG A 88 9.37 0.09 -7.54
C ARG A 88 9.61 1.37 -8.34
N THR A 89 8.57 1.88 -9.00
CA THR A 89 8.65 3.13 -9.76
C THR A 89 8.97 4.31 -8.84
N LEU A 90 8.29 4.45 -7.70
CA LEU A 90 8.54 5.54 -6.75
C LEU A 90 9.94 5.45 -6.14
N ALA A 91 10.34 4.26 -5.71
CA ALA A 91 11.66 4.04 -5.14
C ALA A 91 12.79 4.36 -6.13
N GLN A 92 12.61 4.02 -7.41
CA GLN A 92 13.55 4.39 -8.46
C GLN A 92 13.55 5.90 -8.74
N LEU A 93 12.37 6.52 -8.80
CA LEU A 93 12.23 7.95 -9.09
C LEU A 93 12.87 8.84 -8.01
N TYR A 94 12.80 8.42 -6.74
CA TYR A 94 13.33 9.17 -5.60
C TYR A 94 14.63 8.61 -5.03
N GLU A 95 15.22 7.61 -5.69
CA GLU A 95 16.44 6.91 -5.27
C GLU A 95 16.40 6.44 -3.80
N LYS A 96 15.28 5.82 -3.41
CA LYS A 96 15.04 5.33 -2.05
C LYS A 96 15.05 3.80 -1.98
N PRO A 97 15.47 3.20 -0.85
CA PRO A 97 15.40 1.76 -0.65
C PRO A 97 13.94 1.25 -0.63
N ILE A 98 13.79 -0.04 -0.92
CA ILE A 98 12.51 -0.76 -0.83
C ILE A 98 12.61 -1.82 0.28
N ALA A 99 11.65 -1.84 1.20
CA ALA A 99 11.48 -2.94 2.14
C ALA A 99 10.24 -3.77 1.79
N VAL A 100 10.43 -5.07 1.68
CA VAL A 100 9.33 -6.01 1.38
C VAL A 100 8.74 -6.51 2.68
N ILE A 101 7.44 -6.29 2.89
CA ILE A 101 6.75 -6.74 4.10
C ILE A 101 5.87 -7.96 3.79
N THR A 102 5.89 -8.93 4.70
CA THR A 102 4.98 -10.08 4.71
C THR A 102 3.84 -9.78 5.65
N ILE A 103 2.61 -10.10 5.25
CA ILE A 103 1.45 -9.94 6.16
C ILE A 103 1.55 -10.99 7.27
N ASN A 104 1.53 -10.56 8.53
CA ASN A 104 1.28 -11.45 9.66
C ASN A 104 -0.23 -11.73 9.75
N LEU A 105 -0.62 -12.95 10.14
CA LEU A 105 -1.96 -13.53 9.88
C LEU A 105 -3.15 -12.71 10.40
N GLN A 106 -2.95 -11.71 11.28
CA GLN A 106 -3.99 -10.81 11.80
C GLN A 106 -4.36 -9.63 10.87
N ILE A 107 -3.58 -9.32 9.82
CA ILE A 107 -3.86 -8.21 8.86
C ILE A 107 -4.23 -8.76 7.45
N THR A 108 -4.70 -10.00 7.36
CA THR A 108 -4.92 -10.81 6.14
C THR A 108 -5.97 -10.30 5.13
N LYS A 109 -6.48 -9.06 5.24
CA LYS A 109 -7.69 -8.63 4.55
C LYS A 109 -7.59 -7.27 3.83
N ILE A 110 -6.38 -6.74 3.61
CA ILE A 110 -6.14 -5.48 2.88
C ILE A 110 -4.79 -5.56 2.15
N ILE A 111 -4.74 -5.24 0.85
CA ILE A 111 -3.49 -5.01 0.14
C ILE A 111 -3.01 -3.60 0.47
N ARG A 112 -1.83 -3.47 1.08
CA ARG A 112 -1.30 -2.16 1.51
C ARG A 112 0.02 -1.83 0.84
N LEU A 113 0.11 -0.59 0.39
CA LEU A 113 1.36 0.15 0.21
C LEU A 113 1.65 0.86 1.53
N PHE A 114 2.84 0.63 2.10
CA PHE A 114 3.29 1.37 3.26
C PHE A 114 4.44 2.27 2.83
N VAL A 115 4.37 3.53 3.19
CA VAL A 115 5.44 4.50 2.99
C VAL A 115 5.99 4.76 4.39
N CYS A 116 7.18 4.23 4.71
CA CYS A 116 7.73 4.35 6.05
C CYS A 116 8.77 5.46 6.08
N LEU A 117 8.61 6.37 7.04
CA LEU A 117 9.39 7.59 7.18
C LEU A 117 10.47 7.54 8.23
N ARG A 118 10.56 6.45 9.00
CA ARG A 118 11.70 6.13 9.86
C ARG A 118 11.71 4.63 10.12
N TYR A 119 12.62 3.93 9.46
CA TYR A 119 12.87 2.52 9.70
C TYR A 119 13.80 2.39 10.90
N ARG A 120 13.24 2.23 12.11
CA ARG A 120 14.03 1.67 13.22
C ARG A 120 13.98 0.16 13.02
N THR A 121 15.11 -0.44 12.70
CA THR A 121 15.31 -1.89 12.60
C THR A 121 14.63 -2.57 13.80
N ILE A 122 13.74 -3.52 13.53
CA ILE A 122 13.21 -4.42 14.54
C ILE A 122 14.30 -5.48 14.76
N GLU A 123 15.35 -5.13 15.50
CA GLU A 123 16.31 -6.08 16.06
C GLU A 123 16.64 -5.63 17.49
N SER A 124 16.18 -6.43 18.46
CA SER A 124 16.72 -6.58 19.81
C SER A 124 16.67 -8.05 20.16
#